data_AF-A0A1G3Y779-F1
#
_entry.id   AF-A0A1G3Y779-F1
#
_cell.length_a   1.000
_cell.length_b   1.000
_cell.length_c   1.000
_cell.angle_alpha   90.00
_cell.angle_beta   90.00
_cell.angle_gamma   90.00
#
_symmetry.space_group_name_H-M   'P 1'
#
loop_
_entity.id
_entity.type
_entity.pdbx_description
1 polymer ?
#
loop_
_entity_poly.entity_id
_entity_poly.type
_entity_poly.pdbx_seq_one_letter_code
_entity_poly.pdbx_strand_id
1 'polypeptide(L)' 'MIRLSPSEVQKRLNAWADVTMLSLELKRAALRKRYPELTETEISELMRKEHEIAEGYLVHDNDTGLSREERR' A
#
# COMPACT_ATOMS: atom_id res chain seq x y z
N MET A 1 -17.72 8.15 -20.18
CA MET A 1 -16.30 7.97 -19.79
C MET A 1 -15.74 9.33 -19.42
N ILE A 2 -15.39 9.55 -18.14
CA ILE A 2 -14.87 10.84 -17.68
C ILE A 2 -13.42 10.97 -18.15
N ARG A 3 -13.11 12.00 -18.94
CA ARG A 3 -11.72 12.33 -19.31
C ARG A 3 -11.20 13.39 -18.35
N LEU A 4 -10.24 13.01 -17.51
CA LEU A 4 -9.54 13.96 -16.64
C LEU A 4 -8.50 14.73 -17.44
N SER A 5 -8.32 16.01 -17.13
CA SER A 5 -7.17 16.77 -17.62
C SER A 5 -5.88 16.25 -16.98
N PRO A 6 -4.72 16.41 -17.63
CA PRO A 6 -3.43 16.06 -17.02
C PRO A 6 -3.21 16.73 -15.66
N SER A 7 -3.67 17.99 -15.50
CA SER A 7 -3.57 18.73 -14.24
C SER A 7 -4.39 18.10 -13.11
N GLU A 8 -5.60 17.60 -13.42
CA GLU A 8 -6.47 16.94 -12.45
C GLU A 8 -5.93 15.55 -12.06
N VAL A 9 -5.34 14.83 -13.02
CA VAL A 9 -4.61 13.58 -12.73
C VAL A 9 -3.46 13.85 -11.77
N GLN A 10 -2.62 14.84 -12.04
CA GLN A 10 -1.48 15.17 -11.16
C GLN A 10 -1.93 15.56 -9.75
N LYS A 11 -3.00 16.37 -9.65
CA LYS A 11 -3.57 16.77 -8.36
C LYS A 11 -4.00 15.55 -7.54
N ARG A 12 -4.65 14.58 -8.18
CA ARG A 12 -5.10 13.34 -7.51
C ARG A 12 -3.93 12.45 -7.10
N LEU A 13 -2.90 12.34 -7.94
CA LEU A 13 -1.68 11.59 -7.61
C LEU A 13 -0.98 12.18 -6.39
N ASN A 14 -0.87 13.52 -6.33
CA ASN A 14 -0.28 14.20 -5.17
C ASN A 14 -1.11 13.96 -3.90
N ALA A 15 -2.44 14.15 -3.98
CA ALA A 15 -3.31 13.91 -2.83
C ALA A 15 -3.24 12.45 -2.34
N TRP A 16 -3.14 11.49 -3.27
CA TRP A 16 -2.97 10.09 -2.93
C TRP A 16 -1.62 9.79 -2.27
N ALA A 17 -0.53 10.40 -2.76
CA ALA A 17 0.79 10.32 -2.14
C ALA A 17 0.76 10.88 -0.71
N ASP A 18 0.14 12.04 -0.51
CA ASP A 18 0.01 12.68 0.82
C ASP A 18 -0.73 11.78 1.82
N VAL A 19 -1.90 11.24 1.43
CA VAL A 19 -2.68 10.32 2.26
C VAL A 19 -1.90 9.04 2.58
N THR A 20 -1.13 8.54 1.62
CA THR A 20 -0.31 7.34 1.79
C THR A 20 0.81 7.59 2.80
N MET A 21 1.53 8.70 2.68
CA MET A 21 2.57 9.08 3.65
C MET A 21 2.01 9.25 5.06
N LEU A 22 0.90 9.97 5.22
CA LEU A 22 0.23 10.15 6.51
C LEU A 22 -0.17 8.81 7.13
N SER A 23 -0.68 7.87 6.33
CA SER A 23 -1.06 6.54 6.80
C SER A 23 0.14 5.74 7.30
N LEU A 24 1.29 5.82 6.61
CA LEU A 24 2.54 5.19 7.03
C LEU A 24 3.07 5.79 8.34
N GLU A 25 3.03 7.12 8.47
CA GLU A 25 3.45 7.82 9.69
C GLU A 25 2.57 7.46 10.89
N LEU A 26 1.25 7.39 10.71
CA LEU A 26 0.31 6.96 11.73
C LEU A 26 0.57 5.53 12.17
N LYS A 27 0.81 4.61 11.23
CA LYS A 27 1.15 3.22 11.52
C LYS A 27 2.45 3.13 12.33
N ARG A 28 3.48 3.86 11.91
CA ARG A 28 4.77 3.96 12.61
C ARG A 28 4.60 4.48 14.04
N ALA A 29 3.81 5.54 14.23
CA ALA A 29 3.52 6.07 15.56
C ALA A 29 2.76 5.07 16.45
N ALA A 30 1.80 4.34 15.87
CA ALA A 30 1.07 3.29 16.58
C ALA A 30 1.98 2.14 17.02
N LEU A 31 2.93 1.71 16.17
CA LEU A 31 3.92 0.68 16.49
C LEU A 31 4.85 1.13 17.62
N ARG A 32 5.39 2.35 17.55
CA ARG A 32 6.22 2.93 18.63
C ARG A 32 5.49 2.97 19.97
N LYS A 33 4.20 3.29 19.97
CA LYS A 33 3.37 3.32 21.19
C LYS A 33 3.13 1.92 21.76
N ARG A 34 2.88 0.95 20.88
CA ARG A 34 2.51 -0.42 21.27
C ARG A 34 3.73 -1.26 21.69
N TYR A 35 4.88 -1.00 21.09
CA TYR A 35 6.13 -1.74 21.26
C TYR A 35 7.30 -0.77 21.50
N PRO A 36 7.34 -0.09 22.66
CA PRO A 36 8.36 0.92 22.96
C PRO A 36 9.79 0.35 23.05
N GLU A 37 9.93 -0.96 23.21
CA GLU A 37 11.20 -1.68 23.20
C GLU A 37 11.83 -1.81 21.81
N LEU A 38 11.04 -1.66 20.74
CA LEU A 38 11.53 -1.77 19.37
C LEU A 38 12.27 -0.50 18.96
N THR A 39 13.42 -0.70 18.35
CA THR A 39 14.19 0.35 17.71
C THR A 39 13.52 0.81 16.42
N GLU A 40 13.94 1.97 15.94
CA GLU A 40 13.41 2.53 14.71
C GLU A 40 13.66 1.65 13.47
N THR A 41 14.80 0.95 13.47
CA THR A 41 15.18 0.01 12.42
C THR A 41 14.24 -1.20 12.42
N GLU A 42 13.91 -1.75 13.59
CA GLU A 42 13.00 -2.89 13.71
C GLU A 42 11.58 -2.53 13.31
N ILE A 43 11.11 -1.33 13.66
CA ILE A 43 9.80 -0.82 13.22
C ILE A 43 9.76 -0.67 11.70
N SER A 44 10.83 -0.14 11.10
CA SER A 44 10.94 -0.01 9.64
C SER A 44 10.94 -1.37 8.94
N GLU A 45 11.67 -2.36 9.48
CA GLU A 45 11.69 -3.73 8.96
C GLU A 45 10.32 -4.42 9.08
N LEU A 46 9.60 -4.20 10.18
CA LEU A 46 8.23 -4.71 10.35
C LEU A 46 7.30 -4.14 9.28
N MET A 47 7.34 -2.82 9.07
CA MET A 47 6.53 -2.16 8.05
C MET A 47 6.86 -2.66 6.64
N ARG A 48 8.15 -2.90 6.33
CA ARG A 48 8.58 -3.47 5.05
C ARG A 48 8.03 -4.88 4.84
N LYS A 49 8.15 -5.77 5.83
CA LYS A 49 7.63 -7.15 5.74
C LYS A 49 6.11 -7.19 5.58
N GLU A 50 5.38 -6.33 6.30
CA GLU A 50 3.93 -6.23 6.13
C GLU A 50 3.54 -5.77 4.72
N HIS A 51 4.33 -4.88 4.12
CA HIS A 51 4.12 -4.46 2.73
C HIS A 51 4.38 -5.61 1.75
N GLU A 52 5.47 -6.37 1.90
CA GLU A 52 5.77 -7.55 1.08
C GLU A 52 4.66 -8.61 1.16
N ILE A 53 4.11 -8.82 2.36
CA ILE A 53 2.97 -9.72 2.57
C ILE A 53 1.74 -9.19 1.83
N ALA A 54 1.44 -7.89 1.94
CA ALA A 54 0.31 -7.28 1.24
C ALA A 54 0.46 -7.38 -0.28
N GLU A 55 1.66 -7.16 -0.82
CA GLU A 55 1.94 -7.37 -2.25
C GLU A 55 1.76 -8.83 -2.66
N GLY A 56 2.22 -9.78 -1.84
CA GLY A 56 2.00 -11.21 -2.07
C GLY A 56 0.50 -11.56 -2.15
N TYR A 57 -0.33 -11.03 -1.26
CA TYR A 57 -1.79 -11.21 -1.33
C TYR A 57 -2.40 -10.57 -2.59
N LEU A 58 -1.96 -9.36 -2.97
CA LEU A 58 -2.45 -8.67 -4.17
C LEU A 58 -2.05 -9.38 -5.47
N VAL A 59 -0.91 -10.08 -5.49
CA VAL A 59 -0.50 -10.91 -6.62
C VAL A 59 -1.37 -12.18 -6.71
N HIS A 60 -1.72 -12.79 -5.58
CA HIS A 60 -2.61 -13.96 -5.56
C HIS A 60 -4.07 -13.64 -5.89
N ASP A 61 -4.57 -12.45 -5.56
CA ASP A 61 -5.95 -12.03 -5.89
C ASP A 61 -6.13 -11.69 -7.38
N ASN A 62 -5.04 -11.46 -8.13
CA ASN A 62 -5.08 -11.33 -9.60
C ASN A 62 -5.07 -12.69 -10.32
N ASP A 63 -4.77 -13.78 -9.62
CA ASP A 63 -5.05 -15.15 -10.07
C ASP A 63 -6.50 -15.49 -9.73
N THR A 64 -7.43 -14.94 -10.52
CA THR A 64 -8.86 -15.32 -10.53
C THR A 64 -9.12 -16.82 -10.77
N GLY A 65 -8.10 -17.68 -10.82
CA GLY A 65 -8.24 -19.13 -10.99
C GLY A 65 -8.86 -19.57 -12.30
N LEU A 66 -9.18 -18.65 -13.22
CA LEU A 66 -9.78 -18.98 -14.50
C LEU A 66 -8.68 -19.32 -15.50
N SER A 67 -8.76 -20.53 -16.04
CA SER A 67 -7.85 -20.97 -17.10
C SER A 67 -8.14 -20.15 -18.37
N ARG A 68 -7.14 -20.09 -19.27
CA ARG A 68 -7.21 -19.34 -20.54
C ARG A 68 -8.37 -19.79 -21.46
N GLU A 69 -9.02 -20.90 -21.16
CA GLU A 69 -10.16 -21.47 -21.89
C GLU A 69 -11.51 -20.84 -21.47
N GLU A 70 -11.62 -20.31 -20.26
CA GLU A 70 -12.86 -19.68 -19.75
C GLU A 70 -12.99 -18.20 -20.15
N ARG A 71 -11.98 -17.66 -20.86
CA ARG A 71 -11.94 -16.29 -21.38
C ARG A 71 -12.34 -16.15 -22.85
N ARG A 72 -12.93 -17.17 -23.49
CA ARG A 72 -13.45 -17.10 -24.87
C ARG A 72 -14.96 -17.08 -24.94
#